data_AF-A0A420RIA4-F1
#
_entry.id   AF-A0A420RIA4-F1
#
_cell.length_a   1.000
_cell.length_b   1.000
_cell.length_c   1.000
_cell.angle_alpha   90.00
_cell.angle_beta   90.00
_cell.angle_gamma   90.00
#
_symmetry.space_group_name_H-M   'P 1'
#
loop_
_entity.id
_entity.type
_entity.pdbx_description
1 polymer ?
#
loop_
_entity_poly.entity_id
_entity_poly.type
_entity_poly.pdbx_seq_one_letter_code
_entity_poly.pdbx_strand_id
1 'polypeptide(L)'
;MPAPAYIEQLMSWVQANIDNEQVLPSKIGVPFPKSFPALVRQIFKRMYRVYAHIYCHHYPVIRELGLEPHLNTSFKQYVLFVDEHGLASGRDYWGPLGDLVDSMLKSD
;
A
#
# COMPACT_ATOMS: atom_id res chain seq x y z
N MET A 1 9.83 18.18 -0.15
CA MET A 1 8.42 18.28 0.28
C MET A 1 8.30 17.61 1.64
N PRO A 2 7.62 18.22 2.63
CA PRO A 2 7.44 17.60 3.94
C PRO A 2 6.53 16.36 3.85
N ALA A 3 6.72 15.38 4.73
CA ALA A 3 6.01 14.10 4.68
C ALA A 3 4.47 14.22 4.70
N PRO A 4 3.85 15.10 5.53
CA PRO A 4 2.39 15.26 5.53
C PRO A 4 1.84 15.71 4.17
N ALA A 5 2.45 16.73 3.55
CA ALA A 5 2.02 17.21 2.23
C ALA A 5 2.20 16.15 1.13
N TYR A 6 3.25 15.34 1.23
CA TYR A 6 3.45 14.22 0.30
C TYR A 6 2.38 13.14 0.46
N ILE A 7 2.07 12.75 1.70
CA ILE A 7 1.05 11.73 2.00
C ILE A 7 -0.33 12.23 1.57
N GLU A 8 -0.66 13.49 1.84
CA GLU A 8 -1.92 14.09 1.41
C GLU A 8 -2.09 14.02 -0.11
N GLN A 9 -1.11 14.52 -0.88
CA GLN A 9 -1.15 14.45 -2.34
C GLN A 9 -1.24 13.01 -2.86
N LEU A 10 -0.55 12.07 -2.20
CA LEU A 10 -0.60 10.65 -2.53
C LEU A 10 -2.00 10.08 -2.30
N MET A 11 -2.62 10.34 -1.15
CA MET A 11 -3.95 9.85 -0.81
C MET A 11 -5.01 10.47 -1.72
N SER A 12 -4.94 11.77 -1.99
CA SER A 12 -5.83 12.43 -2.97
C SER A 12 -5.68 11.83 -4.37
N TRP A 13 -4.46 11.53 -4.80
CA TRP A 13 -4.23 10.87 -6.09
C TRP A 13 -4.80 9.45 -6.13
N VAL A 14 -4.63 8.66 -5.07
CA VAL A 14 -5.22 7.31 -4.99
C VAL A 14 -6.74 7.38 -5.04
N GLN A 15 -7.36 8.26 -4.24
CA GLN A 15 -8.80 8.47 -4.22
C GLN A 15 -9.34 8.87 -5.59
N ALA A 16 -8.70 9.83 -6.26
CA ALA A 16 -9.11 10.27 -7.59
C ALA A 16 -9.04 9.17 -8.67
N ASN A 17 -8.16 8.18 -8.52
CA ASN A 17 -8.13 7.02 -9.41
C ASN A 17 -9.21 5.99 -9.08
N ILE A 18 -9.55 5.84 -7.80
CA ILE A 18 -10.62 4.94 -7.35
C ILE A 18 -11.99 5.46 -7.80
N ASP A 19 -12.21 6.77 -7.72
CA ASP A 19 -13.47 7.41 -8.08
C ASP A 19 -13.66 7.59 -9.60
N ASN A 20 -12.65 7.27 -10.40
CA ASN A 20 -12.70 7.45 -11.84
C ASN A 20 -13.36 6.26 -12.53
N GLU A 21 -14.61 6.42 -12.99
CA GLU A 21 -15.37 5.36 -13.68
C GLU A 21 -14.69 4.83 -14.96
N GLN A 22 -13.77 5.58 -15.58
CA GLN A 22 -13.01 5.11 -16.75
C GLN A 22 -11.91 4.11 -16.37
N VAL A 23 -11.54 4.07 -15.09
CA VAL A 23 -10.44 3.31 -14.53
C VAL A 23 -10.94 2.17 -13.66
N LEU A 24 -11.89 2.47 -12.78
CA LEU A 24 -12.60 1.55 -11.90
C LEU A 24 -14.11 1.67 -12.18
N PRO A 25 -14.61 0.99 -13.23
CA PRO A 25 -16.01 1.05 -13.59
C PRO A 25 -16.91 0.48 -12.48
N SER A 26 -17.92 1.25 -12.08
CA SER A 26 -18.93 0.84 -11.08
C SER A 26 -20.11 0.07 -11.70
N LYS A 27 -20.30 0.20 -13.01
CA LYS A 27 -21.43 -0.36 -13.75
C LYS A 27 -21.15 -1.78 -14.21
N ILE A 28 -22.09 -2.69 -13.95
CA ILE A 28 -22.03 -4.08 -14.40
C ILE A 28 -21.93 -4.11 -15.94
N GLY A 29 -21.02 -4.94 -16.46
CA GLY A 29 -20.82 -5.13 -17.90
C GLY A 29 -19.82 -4.17 -18.55
N VAL A 30 -19.28 -3.19 -17.82
CA VAL A 30 -18.19 -2.35 -18.31
C VAL A 30 -16.84 -3.00 -17.96
N PRO A 31 -16.00 -3.35 -18.95
CA PRO A 31 -14.70 -3.97 -18.68
C PRO A 31 -13.70 -2.95 -18.14
N PHE A 32 -12.75 -3.42 -17.33
CA PHE A 32 -11.61 -2.61 -16.90
C PHE A 32 -10.72 -2.22 -18.09
N PRO A 33 -10.09 -1.04 -18.07
CA PRO A 33 -9.17 -0.63 -19.13
C PRO A 33 -7.90 -1.50 -19.10
N LYS A 34 -7.22 -1.62 -20.25
CA LYS A 34 -5.95 -2.37 -20.36
C LYS A 34 -4.84 -1.85 -19.45
N SER A 35 -4.91 -0.57 -19.05
CA SER A 35 -3.98 0.07 -18.13
C SER A 35 -4.21 -0.29 -16.66
N PHE A 36 -5.36 -0.90 -16.31
CA PHE A 36 -5.74 -1.17 -14.93
C PHE A 36 -4.68 -1.94 -14.13
N PRO A 37 -4.08 -3.05 -14.62
CA PRO A 37 -3.06 -3.76 -13.85
C PRO A 37 -1.83 -2.91 -13.53
N ALA A 38 -1.42 -2.04 -14.47
CA ALA A 38 -0.29 -1.13 -14.25
C ALA A 38 -0.62 -0.07 -13.21
N LEU A 39 -1.86 0.44 -13.23
CA LEU A 39 -2.34 1.40 -12.24
C LEU A 39 -2.41 0.78 -10.84
N VAL A 40 -2.97 -0.43 -10.70
CA VAL A 40 -3.06 -1.12 -9.39
C VAL A 40 -1.66 -1.29 -8.80
N ARG A 41 -0.67 -1.74 -9.58
CA ARG A 41 0.73 -1.81 -9.13
C ARG A 41 1.26 -0.44 -8.66
N GLN A 42 0.90 0.64 -9.35
CA GLN A 42 1.30 1.99 -8.96
C GLN A 42 0.62 2.45 -7.66
N ILE A 43 -0.67 2.15 -7.47
CA ILE A 43 -1.41 2.45 -6.23
C ILE A 43 -0.75 1.72 -5.06
N PHE A 44 -0.56 0.40 -5.16
CA PHE A 44 0.08 -0.39 -4.09
C PHE A 44 1.50 0.11 -3.80
N LYS A 45 2.33 0.32 -4.83
CA LYS A 45 3.69 0.88 -4.64
C LYS A 45 3.69 2.22 -3.91
N ARG A 46 2.69 3.08 -4.12
CA ARG A 46 2.54 4.35 -3.40
C ARG A 46 2.07 4.11 -1.96
N MET A 47 1.04 3.29 -1.76
CA MET A 47 0.52 2.95 -0.43
C MET A 47 1.60 2.33 0.48
N TYR A 48 2.49 1.50 -0.06
CA TYR A 48 3.64 0.97 0.68
C TYR A 48 4.49 2.08 1.31
N ARG A 49 4.68 3.23 0.64
CA ARG A 49 5.48 4.34 1.19
C ARG A 49 4.86 4.94 2.44
N VAL A 50 3.53 4.88 2.56
CA VAL A 50 2.81 5.34 3.76
C VAL A 50 3.10 4.39 4.93
N TYR A 51 3.00 3.07 4.71
CA TYR A 51 3.41 2.08 5.72
C TYR A 51 4.87 2.24 6.14
N ALA A 52 5.79 2.32 5.18
CA ALA A 52 7.21 2.53 5.44
C ALA A 52 7.45 3.79 6.28
N HIS A 53 6.78 4.90 5.95
CA HIS A 53 6.91 6.13 6.73
C HIS A 53 6.41 5.99 8.16
N ILE A 54 5.28 5.31 8.38
CA ILE A 54 4.73 5.06 9.71
C ILE A 54 5.68 4.19 10.53
N TYR A 55 6.14 3.06 10.00
CA TYR A 55 7.06 2.16 10.69
C TYR A 55 8.42 2.80 11.00
N CYS A 56 8.97 3.59 10.08
CA CYS A 56 10.30 4.17 10.27
C CYS A 56 10.32 5.41 11.18
N HIS A 57 9.25 6.21 11.19
CA HIS A 57 9.27 7.53 11.86
C HIS A 57 8.21 7.73 12.94
N HIS A 58 7.08 7.01 12.87
CA HIS A 58 5.95 7.22 13.77
C HIS A 58 5.60 6.00 14.62
N TYR A 59 6.39 4.93 14.53
CA TYR A 59 6.16 3.72 15.31
C TYR A 59 6.06 4.01 16.81
N PRO A 60 6.93 4.82 17.46
CA PRO A 60 6.80 5.14 18.88
C PRO A 60 5.41 5.66 19.27
N VAL A 61 4.84 6.55 18.46
CA VAL A 61 3.48 7.10 18.67
C VAL A 61 2.42 6.01 18.53
N ILE A 62 2.55 5.13 17.54
CA ILE A 62 1.66 3.97 17.36
C ILE A 62 1.69 3.06 18.59
N ARG A 63 2.88 2.85 19.19
CA ARG A 63 3.03 2.06 20.43
C ARG A 63 2.37 2.74 21.63
N GLU A 64 2.61 4.04 21.81
CA GLU A 64 2.02 4.81 22.91
C GLU A 64 0.48 4.79 22.88
N LEU A 65 -0.10 4.73 21.68
CA LEU A 65 -1.55 4.61 21.48
C LEU A 65 -2.07 3.15 21.55
N GLY A 66 -1.20 2.15 21.70
CA GLY A 66 -1.57 0.74 21.71
C GLY A 66 -2.09 0.21 20.36
N LEU A 67 -1.75 0.88 19.25
CA LEU A 67 -2.25 0.59 17.90
C LEU A 67 -1.37 -0.38 17.11
N GLU A 68 -0.27 -0.88 17.70
CA GLU A 68 0.66 -1.83 17.07
C GLU A 68 -0.06 -3.05 16.44
N PRO A 69 -1.02 -3.72 17.11
CA PRO A 69 -1.71 -4.86 16.51
C PRO A 69 -2.48 -4.49 15.24
N HIS A 70 -3.09 -3.31 15.21
CA HIS A 70 -3.91 -2.85 14.08
C HIS A 70 -3.02 -2.55 12.87
N LEU A 71 -1.91 -1.84 13.10
CA LEU A 71 -0.92 -1.55 12.06
C LEU A 71 -0.32 -2.85 11.50
N ASN A 72 0.08 -3.78 12.37
CA ASN A 72 0.71 -5.03 11.97
C ASN A 72 -0.25 -5.96 11.21
N THR A 73 -1.50 -6.08 11.66
CA THR A 73 -2.51 -6.87 10.94
C THR A 73 -2.81 -6.27 9.57
N SER A 74 -3.00 -4.94 9.49
CA SER A 74 -3.26 -4.25 8.23
C SER A 74 -2.08 -4.37 7.25
N PHE A 75 -0.84 -4.24 7.76
CA PHE A 75 0.36 -4.40 6.93
C PHE A 75 0.59 -5.86 6.52
N LYS A 76 0.33 -6.86 7.39
CA LYS A 76 0.42 -8.27 7.02
C LYS A 76 -0.55 -8.61 5.89
N GLN A 77 -1.80 -8.15 5.98
CA GLN A 77 -2.78 -8.33 4.90
C GLN A 77 -2.31 -7.67 3.59
N TYR A 78 -1.77 -6.46 3.67
CA TYR A 78 -1.21 -5.77 2.52
C TYR A 78 -0.08 -6.58 1.87
N VAL A 79 0.87 -7.08 2.66
CA VAL A 79 2.00 -7.89 2.20
C VAL A 79 1.53 -9.16 1.50
N LEU A 80 0.63 -9.91 2.14
CA LEU A 80 0.08 -11.15 1.57
C LEU A 80 -0.66 -10.90 0.26
N PHE A 81 -1.43 -9.81 0.17
CA PHE A 81 -2.14 -9.46 -1.07
C PHE A 81 -1.19 -9.08 -2.21
N VAL A 82 -0.09 -8.36 -1.89
CA VAL A 82 0.94 -8.02 -2.87
C VAL A 82 1.65 -9.26 -3.39
N ASP A 83 1.92 -10.23 -2.52
CA ASP A 83 2.57 -11.50 -2.86
C ASP A 83 1.64 -12.37 -3.74
N GLU A 84 0.42 -12.64 -3.28
CA GLU A 84 -0.57 -13.46 -3.99
C GLU A 84 -0.85 -12.97 -5.41
N HIS A 85 -0.88 -11.66 -5.63
CA HIS A 85 -1.19 -11.06 -6.93
C HIS A 85 0.05 -10.56 -7.70
N GLY A 86 1.27 -10.82 -7.21
CA GLY A 86 2.51 -10.43 -7.89
C GLY A 86 2.59 -8.92 -8.16
N LEU A 87 2.17 -8.09 -7.20
CA LEU A 87 2.11 -6.63 -7.37
C LEU A 87 3.46 -5.94 -7.11
N ALA A 88 4.39 -6.63 -6.45
CA ALA A 88 5.74 -6.13 -6.21
C ALA A 88 6.56 -6.13 -7.51
N SER A 89 7.21 -5.00 -7.81
CA SER A 89 8.04 -4.85 -9.00
C SER A 89 9.49 -4.52 -8.62
N GLY A 90 10.42 -5.43 -8.93
CA GLY A 90 11.86 -5.27 -8.68
C GLY A 90 12.31 -5.78 -7.32
N ARG A 91 13.61 -6.06 -7.19
CA ARG A 91 14.21 -6.64 -5.97
C ARG A 91 14.09 -5.74 -4.73
N ASP A 92 14.10 -4.42 -4.93
CA ASP A 92 14.12 -3.45 -3.82
C ASP A 92 12.74 -2.87 -3.48
N TYR A 93 11.66 -3.55 -3.87
CA TYR A 93 10.29 -3.06 -3.65
C TYR A 93 10.01 -2.77 -2.17
N TRP A 94 10.48 -3.66 -1.28
CA TRP A 94 10.24 -3.61 0.16
C TRP A 94 11.22 -2.75 0.96
N GLY A 95 12.22 -2.16 0.31
CA GLY A 95 13.19 -1.21 0.88
C GLY A 95 13.52 -1.44 2.36
N PRO A 96 13.25 -0.46 3.25
CA PRO A 96 13.62 -0.53 4.67
C PRO A 96 12.80 -1.53 5.50
N LEU A 97 11.71 -2.08 4.96
CA LEU A 97 10.86 -3.05 5.65
C LEU A 97 11.08 -4.48 5.16
N GLY A 98 12.11 -4.75 4.36
CA GLY A 98 12.39 -6.07 3.79
C GLY A 98 12.39 -7.19 4.84
N ASP A 99 13.16 -7.02 5.92
CA ASP A 99 13.25 -8.02 7.00
C ASP A 99 11.90 -8.27 7.69
N LEU A 100 11.09 -7.21 7.87
CA LEU A 100 9.75 -7.31 8.46
C LEU A 100 8.81 -8.08 7.53
N VAL A 101 8.86 -7.79 6.23
CA VAL A 101 8.07 -8.48 5.21
C VAL A 101 8.44 -9.96 5.16
N ASP A 102 9.73 -10.29 5.14
CA ASP A 102 10.21 -11.67 5.16
C ASP A 102 9.74 -12.42 6.41
N SER A 103 9.69 -11.76 7.56
CA SER A 103 9.13 -12.33 8.78
C SER A 103 7.62 -12.57 8.66
N MET A 104 6.88 -11.65 8.05
CA MET A 104 5.42 -11.76 7.89
C MET A 104 5.03 -12.88 6.92
N LEU A 105 5.82 -13.11 5.86
CA LEU A 105 5.60 -14.16 4.87
C LEU A 105 5.95 -15.57 5.40
N LYS A 106 6.87 -15.69 6.36
CA LYS A 106 7.21 -16.96 7.01
C LYS A 106 6.24 -17.38 8.11
N SER A 107 5.37 -16.47 8.55
CA SER A 107 4.49 -16.69 9.69
C SER A 107 3.16 -17.31 9.22
N ASP A 108 3.09 -18.63 9.22
CA ASP A 108 1.84 -19.43 9.10
C ASP A 108 0.92 -19.21 10.31
#